data_AF-A0A4D4N0X9-F1
#
_entry.id   AF-A0A4D4N0X9-F1
#
_cell.length_a   1.000
_cell.length_b   1.000
_cell.length_c   1.000
_cell.angle_alpha   90.00
_cell.angle_beta   90.00
_cell.angle_gamma   90.00
#
_symmetry.space_group_name_H-M   'P 1'
#
loop_
_entity.id
_entity.type
_entity.pdbx_description
1 polymer ?
#
loop_
_entity_poly.entity_id
_entity_poly.type
_entity_poly.pdbx_seq_one_letter_code
_entity_poly.pdbx_strand_id
1 'polypeptide(L)'
;MPERPLAMFAMTAENVPWIFPPEVLARLRACVDIDPGLVAEDFTAPRVREALAGVEILITGWGCPRLDAAVLDAAPELRAVLHAAGSVKGFATPALWERGIAVSSAAGANALPVAEYALAMILLAGKDLFAHRDRFRTDRAFPMGDILPGVGNFGRRVGIVGASRIGRRLIELLRPSTCGRAWPTRT
;
A
#
# COMPACT_ATOMS: atom_id res chain seq x y z
N MET A 1 -2.04 29.99 -19.56
CA MET A 1 -2.41 28.74 -18.85
C MET A 1 -1.63 28.74 -17.55
N PRO A 2 -2.19 28.33 -16.40
CA PRO A 2 -1.37 28.15 -15.21
C PRO A 2 -0.26 27.14 -15.53
N GLU A 3 0.95 27.44 -15.08
CA GLU A 3 2.13 26.60 -15.28
C GLU A 3 1.91 25.27 -14.53
N ARG A 4 2.27 24.14 -15.17
CA ARG A 4 2.14 22.82 -14.55
C ARG A 4 3.22 22.70 -13.47
N PRO A 5 2.89 22.23 -12.25
CA PRO A 5 3.87 22.14 -11.20
C PRO A 5 4.94 21.10 -11.52
N LEU A 6 6.18 21.36 -11.11
CA LEU A 6 7.27 20.43 -11.30
C LEU A 6 7.18 19.29 -10.28
N ALA A 7 7.20 18.06 -10.78
CA ALA A 7 7.13 16.85 -9.99
C ALA A 7 8.31 15.92 -10.28
N MET A 8 8.68 15.13 -9.27
CA MET A 8 9.71 14.11 -9.39
C MET A 8 9.27 12.82 -8.71
N PHE A 9 9.64 11.68 -9.29
CA PHE A 9 9.43 10.38 -8.66
C PHE A 9 10.47 10.14 -7.57
N ALA A 10 10.07 9.58 -6.43
CA ALA A 10 10.98 9.07 -5.40
C ALA A 10 10.52 7.70 -4.89
N MET A 11 11.13 6.65 -5.43
CA MET A 11 10.81 5.23 -5.20
C MET A 11 11.86 4.37 -5.90
N THR A 12 11.83 3.05 -5.71
CA THR A 12 12.60 2.14 -6.56
C THR A 12 12.19 2.31 -8.03
N ALA A 13 13.15 2.60 -8.91
CA ALA A 13 12.88 3.00 -10.29
C ALA A 13 12.13 1.93 -11.09
N GLU A 14 12.43 0.65 -10.83
CA GLU A 14 11.78 -0.50 -11.45
C GLU A 14 10.26 -0.54 -11.21
N ASN A 15 9.76 0.10 -10.14
CA ASN A 15 8.34 0.11 -9.80
C ASN A 15 7.53 1.12 -10.61
N VAL A 16 8.16 2.14 -11.19
CA VAL A 16 7.46 3.21 -11.93
C VAL A 16 6.53 2.67 -13.03
N PRO A 17 6.96 1.78 -13.95
CA PRO A 17 6.06 1.28 -15.00
C PRO A 17 4.90 0.42 -14.48
N TRP A 18 5.05 -0.21 -13.31
CA TRP A 18 3.98 -1.02 -12.70
C TRP A 18 2.94 -0.17 -11.97
N ILE A 19 3.36 0.95 -11.39
CA ILE A 19 2.48 1.89 -10.67
C ILE A 19 1.85 2.89 -11.64
N PHE A 20 2.61 3.32 -12.64
CA PHE A 20 2.24 4.29 -13.66
C PHE A 20 2.39 3.67 -15.05
N PRO A 21 1.51 2.73 -15.43
CA PRO A 21 1.45 2.22 -16.81
C PRO A 21 1.19 3.37 -17.81
N PRO A 22 1.46 3.20 -19.11
CA PRO A 22 1.50 4.29 -20.10
C PRO A 22 0.31 5.24 -20.06
N GLU A 23 -0.92 4.72 -19.91
CA GLU A 23 -2.15 5.51 -19.83
C GLU A 23 -2.26 6.33 -18.53
N VAL A 24 -1.77 5.80 -17.42
CA VAL A 24 -1.73 6.50 -16.13
C VAL A 24 -0.63 7.55 -16.13
N LEU A 25 0.55 7.23 -16.67
CA LEU A 25 1.64 8.18 -16.83
C LEU A 25 1.25 9.35 -17.75
N ALA A 26 0.54 9.08 -18.86
CA ALA A 26 0.03 10.12 -19.74
C ALA A 26 -0.94 11.07 -19.01
N ARG A 27 -1.84 10.52 -18.18
CA ARG A 27 -2.75 11.31 -17.35
C ARG A 27 -2.00 12.11 -16.28
N LEU A 28 -0.95 11.55 -15.67
CA LEU A 28 -0.11 12.27 -14.72
C LEU A 28 0.60 13.46 -15.38
N ARG A 29 1.21 13.25 -16.55
CA ARG A 29 1.91 14.30 -17.32
C ARG A 29 0.97 15.39 -17.86
N ALA A 30 -0.33 15.14 -17.93
CA ALA A 30 -1.32 16.19 -18.22
C ALA A 30 -1.51 17.15 -17.03
N CYS A 31 -1.19 16.73 -15.81
CA CYS A 31 -1.37 17.51 -14.58
C CYS A 31 -0.07 18.13 -14.04
N VAL A 32 1.08 17.49 -14.25
CA VAL A 32 2.39 17.91 -13.72
C VAL A 32 3.46 17.86 -14.81
N ASP A 33 4.52 18.63 -14.67
CA ASP A 33 5.75 18.39 -15.42
C ASP A 33 6.60 17.35 -14.66
N ILE A 34 6.95 16.25 -15.32
CA ILE A 34 7.68 15.14 -14.68
C ILE A 34 8.48 14.37 -15.73
N ASP A 35 9.76 14.14 -15.43
CA ASP A 35 10.65 13.29 -16.21
C ASP A 35 10.58 11.84 -15.69
N PRO A 36 9.98 10.89 -16.43
CA PRO A 36 9.94 9.49 -16.01
C PRO A 36 11.32 8.82 -16.00
N GLY A 37 12.34 9.42 -16.64
CA GLY A 37 13.73 8.96 -16.60
C GLY A 37 14.53 9.45 -15.39
N LEU A 38 13.96 10.36 -14.57
CA LEU A 38 14.59 10.86 -13.36
C LEU A 38 13.80 10.40 -12.12
N VAL A 39 14.31 9.35 -11.48
CA VAL A 39 13.73 8.78 -10.26
C VAL A 39 14.73 8.92 -9.11
N ALA A 40 14.28 9.50 -8.00
CA ALA A 40 15.07 9.65 -6.79
C ALA A 40 15.04 8.35 -5.95
N GLU A 41 16.04 7.49 -6.17
CA GLU A 41 16.38 6.36 -5.30
C GLU A 41 17.38 6.75 -4.20
N ASP A 42 18.07 7.88 -4.39
CA ASP A 42 18.96 8.52 -3.44
C ASP A 42 18.93 10.03 -3.66
N PHE A 43 18.50 10.80 -2.65
CA PHE A 43 18.42 12.26 -2.72
C PHE A 43 19.79 12.95 -2.69
N THR A 44 20.86 12.22 -2.35
CA THR A 44 22.23 12.77 -2.35
C THR A 44 22.89 12.73 -3.73
N ALA A 45 22.34 11.96 -4.67
CA ALA A 45 22.85 11.87 -6.02
C ALA A 45 22.83 13.25 -6.71
N PRO A 46 23.93 13.71 -7.35
CA PRO A 46 24.05 15.09 -7.86
C PRO A 46 22.89 15.54 -8.76
N ARG A 47 22.50 14.70 -9.74
CA ARG A 47 21.41 14.99 -10.68
C ARG A 47 20.04 15.09 -9.97
N VAL A 48 19.80 14.25 -8.97
CA VAL A 48 18.57 14.29 -8.17
C VAL A 48 18.55 15.54 -7.31
N ARG A 49 19.66 15.83 -6.64
CA ARG A 49 19.79 16.99 -5.74
C ARG A 49 19.63 18.31 -6.49
N GLU A 50 20.20 18.41 -7.68
CA GLU A 50 20.04 19.59 -8.54
C GLU A 50 18.57 19.79 -8.96
N ALA A 51 17.91 18.72 -9.42
CA ALA A 51 16.51 18.79 -9.83
C ALA A 51 15.57 19.10 -8.65
N LEU A 52 15.88 18.59 -7.45
CA LEU A 52 15.05 18.71 -6.26
C LEU A 52 14.77 20.18 -5.86
N ALA A 53 15.69 21.10 -6.18
CA ALA A 53 15.56 22.52 -5.84
C ALA A 53 14.29 23.18 -6.39
N GLY A 54 13.80 22.74 -7.56
CA GLY A 54 12.58 23.26 -8.17
C GLY A 54 11.35 22.37 -7.98
N VAL A 55 11.47 21.22 -7.32
CA VAL A 55 10.37 20.25 -7.22
C VAL A 55 9.31 20.75 -6.24
N GLU A 56 8.08 20.91 -6.74
CA GLU A 56 6.92 21.26 -5.94
C GLU A 56 6.20 20.03 -5.38
N ILE A 57 6.28 18.90 -6.11
CA ILE A 57 5.53 17.67 -5.79
C ILE A 57 6.45 16.45 -5.89
N LEU A 58 6.58 15.70 -4.78
CA LEU A 58 7.17 14.37 -4.83
C LEU A 58 6.09 13.31 -5.01
N ILE A 59 6.21 12.51 -6.08
CA ILE A 59 5.41 11.31 -6.29
C ILE A 59 6.17 10.12 -5.75
N THR A 60 5.74 9.56 -4.63
CA THR A 60 6.52 8.55 -3.90
C THR A 60 5.89 7.16 -3.98
N GLY A 61 6.69 6.12 -3.74
CA GLY A 61 6.25 4.73 -3.84
C GLY A 61 7.08 3.81 -2.94
N TRP A 62 7.01 2.50 -3.16
CA TRP A 62 7.87 1.56 -2.45
C TRP A 62 9.35 1.87 -2.75
N GLY A 63 10.17 1.86 -1.69
CA GLY A 63 11.59 2.21 -1.79
C GLY A 63 11.89 3.71 -1.74
N CYS A 64 10.91 4.58 -1.47
CA CYS A 64 11.17 6.01 -1.25
C CYS A 64 12.22 6.22 -0.15
N PRO A 65 13.33 6.95 -0.42
CA PRO A 65 14.31 7.30 0.59
C PRO A 65 13.69 8.22 1.65
N ARG A 66 14.33 8.31 2.82
CA ARG A 66 13.84 9.15 3.92
C ARG A 66 13.84 10.62 3.51
N LEU A 67 12.76 11.33 3.85
CA LEU A 67 12.63 12.77 3.68
C LEU A 67 13.03 13.45 5.00
N ASP A 68 14.34 13.54 5.24
CA ASP A 68 14.89 14.23 6.41
C ASP A 68 15.07 15.75 6.18
N ALA A 69 15.54 16.47 7.20
CA ALA A 69 15.69 17.91 7.13
C ALA A 69 16.62 18.36 5.98
N ALA A 70 17.71 17.63 5.72
CA ALA A 70 18.67 17.99 4.68
C ALA A 70 18.09 17.81 3.27
N VAL A 71 17.30 16.75 3.06
CA VAL A 71 16.56 16.56 1.80
C VAL A 71 15.54 17.69 1.62
N LEU A 72 14.80 18.03 2.68
CA LEU A 72 13.81 19.10 2.61
C LEU A 72 14.48 20.47 2.40
N ASP A 73 15.64 20.75 2.99
CA ASP A 73 16.41 21.98 2.76
C ASP A 73 16.81 22.15 1.29
N ALA A 74 17.10 21.03 0.61
CA ALA A 74 17.38 21.01 -0.82
C ALA A 74 16.12 21.07 -1.71
N ALA A 75 14.93 21.09 -1.12
CA ALA A 75 13.63 21.11 -1.80
C ALA A 75 12.76 22.30 -1.33
N PRO A 76 13.20 23.56 -1.51
CA PRO A 76 12.53 24.73 -0.93
C PRO A 76 11.10 24.94 -1.46
N GLU A 77 10.82 24.54 -2.71
CA GLU A 77 9.50 24.68 -3.34
C GLU A 77 8.54 23.51 -3.02
N LEU A 78 9.02 22.49 -2.30
CA LEU A 78 8.24 21.27 -2.04
C LEU A 78 7.03 21.58 -1.16
N ARG A 79 5.84 21.37 -1.73
CA ARG A 79 4.56 21.61 -1.05
C ARG A 79 3.70 20.37 -0.88
N ALA A 80 3.96 19.30 -1.65
CA ALA A 80 3.20 18.07 -1.55
C ALA A 80 4.02 16.79 -1.75
N VAL A 81 3.65 15.74 -1.02
CA VAL A 81 4.12 14.37 -1.20
C VAL A 81 2.93 13.45 -1.42
N LEU A 82 2.85 12.88 -2.63
CA LEU A 82 1.76 12.01 -3.05
C LEU A 82 2.27 10.57 -3.13
N HIS A 83 1.96 9.78 -2.11
CA HIS A 83 2.46 8.42 -1.98
C HIS A 83 1.55 7.41 -2.69
N ALA A 84 2.01 6.85 -3.81
CA ALA A 84 1.34 5.81 -4.59
C ALA A 84 1.42 4.41 -3.95
N ALA A 85 1.50 4.34 -2.62
CA ALA A 85 1.48 3.10 -1.85
C ALA A 85 0.79 3.32 -0.48
N GLY A 86 0.91 2.35 0.43
CA GLY A 86 0.16 2.32 1.69
C GLY A 86 0.65 3.33 2.74
N SER A 87 1.66 2.91 3.51
CA SER A 87 2.13 3.64 4.70
C SER A 87 3.29 4.56 4.36
N VAL A 88 3.21 5.82 4.80
CA VAL A 88 4.30 6.81 4.67
C VAL A 88 5.33 6.75 5.80
N LYS A 89 5.06 5.96 6.86
CA LYS A 89 5.87 5.92 8.08
C LYS A 89 7.36 5.59 7.86
N GLY A 90 7.68 4.89 6.78
CA GLY A 90 9.05 4.47 6.47
C GLY A 90 9.95 5.63 6.05
N PHE A 91 9.40 6.67 5.42
CA PHE A 91 10.17 7.78 4.85
C PHE A 91 9.79 9.15 5.40
N ALA A 92 8.54 9.34 5.84
CA ALA A 92 8.06 10.62 6.34
C ALA A 92 8.61 10.89 7.74
N THR A 93 9.36 11.99 7.89
CA THR A 93 9.95 12.42 9.16
C THR A 93 9.15 13.57 9.80
N PRO A 94 9.39 13.90 11.09
CA PRO A 94 8.80 15.08 11.72
C PRO A 94 9.02 16.39 10.96
N ALA A 95 10.21 16.57 10.37
CA ALA A 95 10.58 17.77 9.61
C ALA A 95 9.63 18.04 8.43
N LEU A 96 9.07 16.98 7.83
CA LEU A 96 8.08 17.11 6.76
C LEU A 96 6.80 17.81 7.27
N TRP A 97 6.33 17.42 8.46
CA TRP A 97 5.14 17.99 9.08
C TRP A 97 5.39 19.41 9.59
N GLU A 98 6.57 19.67 10.16
CA GLU A 98 6.98 21.00 10.63
C GLU A 98 6.98 22.04 9.50
N ARG A 99 7.24 21.62 8.25
CA ARG A 99 7.18 22.48 7.05
C ARG A 99 5.78 22.66 6.46
N GLY A 100 4.76 22.01 7.02
CA GLY A 100 3.40 22.08 6.48
C GLY A 100 3.23 21.42 5.11
N ILE A 101 4.11 20.49 4.74
CA ILE A 101 4.03 19.78 3.45
C ILE A 101 2.80 18.87 3.45
N ALA A 102 1.95 19.01 2.43
CA ALA A 102 0.76 18.18 2.30
C ALA A 102 1.14 16.73 1.95
N VAL A 103 0.60 15.75 2.68
CA VAL A 103 0.86 14.33 2.39
C VAL A 103 -0.42 13.58 2.11
N SER A 104 -0.42 12.82 1.02
CA SER A 104 -1.48 11.87 0.69
C SER A 104 -0.90 10.48 0.47
N SER A 105 -1.73 9.44 0.61
CA SER A 105 -1.34 8.08 0.24
C SER A 105 -2.46 7.26 -0.38
N ALA A 106 -2.08 6.26 -1.16
CA ALA A 106 -2.98 5.26 -1.76
C ALA A 106 -3.47 4.20 -0.76
N ALA A 107 -3.31 4.40 0.56
CA ALA A 107 -3.79 3.47 1.60
C ALA A 107 -5.29 3.17 1.52
N GLY A 108 -6.09 4.09 0.99
CA GLY A 108 -7.52 3.87 0.74
C GLY A 108 -7.76 2.89 -0.42
N ALA A 109 -7.08 3.11 -1.54
CA ALA A 109 -7.18 2.25 -2.72
C ALA A 109 -6.68 0.82 -2.42
N ASN A 110 -5.59 0.69 -1.68
CA ASN A 110 -5.03 -0.61 -1.30
C ASN A 110 -5.86 -1.35 -0.22
N ALA A 111 -6.81 -0.67 0.43
CA ALA A 111 -7.53 -1.26 1.56
C ALA A 111 -8.43 -2.44 1.16
N LEU A 112 -9.13 -2.32 0.03
CA LEU A 112 -10.05 -3.35 -0.44
C LEU A 112 -9.35 -4.66 -0.85
N PRO A 113 -8.37 -4.66 -1.78
CA PRO A 113 -7.73 -5.91 -2.20
C PRO A 113 -7.02 -6.62 -1.04
N VAL A 114 -6.44 -5.88 -0.09
CA VAL A 114 -5.83 -6.48 1.10
C VAL A 114 -6.88 -7.08 2.04
N ALA A 115 -8.05 -6.44 2.17
CA ALA A 115 -9.15 -6.99 2.96
C ALA A 115 -9.76 -8.25 2.31
N GLU A 116 -9.89 -8.27 0.98
CA GLU A 116 -10.34 -9.46 0.23
C GLU A 116 -9.36 -10.62 0.38
N TYR A 117 -8.06 -10.35 0.27
CA TYR A 117 -7.02 -11.34 0.54
C TYR A 117 -7.12 -11.88 1.97
N ALA A 118 -7.27 -11.02 2.97
CA ALA A 118 -7.43 -11.43 4.36
C ALA A 118 -8.68 -12.28 4.58
N LEU A 119 -9.81 -11.92 3.97
CA LEU A 119 -11.03 -12.73 4.00
C LEU A 119 -10.79 -14.11 3.37
N ALA A 120 -10.17 -14.17 2.18
CA ALA A 120 -9.86 -15.42 1.53
C ALA A 120 -9.02 -16.32 2.44
N MET A 121 -7.98 -15.77 3.07
CA MET A 121 -7.14 -16.52 4.01
C MET A 121 -7.92 -17.04 5.23
N ILE A 122 -8.84 -16.25 5.80
CA ILE A 122 -9.73 -16.71 6.88
C ILE A 122 -10.60 -17.89 6.40
N LEU A 123 -11.18 -17.78 5.20
CA LEU A 123 -12.03 -18.82 4.64
C LEU A 123 -11.26 -20.13 4.40
N LEU A 124 -10.07 -20.02 3.79
CA LEU A 124 -9.21 -21.16 3.49
C LEU A 124 -8.66 -21.83 4.76
N ALA A 125 -8.23 -21.04 5.74
CA ALA A 125 -7.80 -21.56 7.03
C ALA A 125 -8.95 -22.25 7.78
N GLY A 126 -10.16 -21.69 7.73
CA GLY A 126 -11.33 -22.34 8.31
C GLY A 126 -11.72 -23.65 7.64
N LYS A 127 -11.40 -23.80 6.35
CA LYS A 127 -11.56 -25.06 5.60
C LYS A 127 -10.39 -26.03 5.76
N ASP A 128 -9.40 -25.68 6.57
CA ASP A 128 -8.17 -26.46 6.75
C ASP A 128 -7.48 -26.81 5.42
N LEU A 129 -7.59 -25.92 4.42
CA LEU A 129 -7.18 -26.19 3.04
C LEU A 129 -5.71 -26.60 2.96
N PHE A 130 -4.84 -25.95 3.73
CA PHE A 130 -3.40 -26.17 3.66
C PHE A 130 -3.01 -27.58 4.14
N ALA A 131 -3.59 -28.05 5.26
CA ALA A 131 -3.34 -29.40 5.73
C ALA A 131 -3.90 -30.45 4.75
N HIS A 132 -5.08 -30.20 4.19
CA HIS A 132 -5.65 -31.08 3.16
C HIS A 132 -4.73 -31.15 1.94
N ARG A 133 -4.31 -30.01 1.39
CA ARG A 133 -3.37 -29.95 0.25
C ARG A 133 -2.13 -30.82 0.52
N ASP A 134 -1.55 -30.74 1.71
CA ASP A 134 -0.32 -31.45 2.06
C ASP A 134 -0.56 -32.96 2.21
N ARG A 135 -1.68 -33.38 2.80
CA ARG A 135 -2.11 -34.80 2.84
C ARG A 135 -2.35 -35.35 1.43
N PHE A 136 -3.13 -34.64 0.62
CA PHE A 136 -3.41 -35.02 -0.77
C PHE A 136 -2.12 -35.22 -1.59
N ARG A 137 -1.13 -34.35 -1.41
CA ARG A 137 0.17 -34.46 -2.09
C ARG A 137 0.98 -35.68 -1.63
N THR A 138 0.91 -36.00 -0.34
CA THR A 138 1.68 -37.08 0.29
C THR A 138 1.05 -38.44 -0.01
N ASP A 139 -0.23 -38.57 0.27
CA ASP A 139 -0.96 -39.84 0.23
C ASP A 139 -1.37 -40.22 -1.19
N ARG A 140 -1.43 -39.22 -2.09
CA ARG A 140 -1.87 -39.35 -3.49
C ARG A 140 -3.22 -40.06 -3.65
N ALA A 141 -4.04 -40.01 -2.61
CA ALA A 141 -5.36 -40.61 -2.52
C ALA A 141 -6.40 -39.54 -2.22
N PHE A 142 -7.63 -39.75 -2.71
CA PHE A 142 -8.75 -38.91 -2.36
C PHE A 142 -9.50 -39.52 -1.17
N PRO A 143 -9.48 -38.90 0.03
CA PRO A 143 -10.27 -39.36 1.15
C PRO A 143 -11.76 -39.17 0.82
N MET A 144 -12.45 -40.27 0.50
CA MET A 144 -13.90 -40.29 0.28
C MET A 144 -14.60 -40.52 1.62
N GLY A 145 -15.48 -39.60 2.02
CA GLY A 145 -16.47 -39.85 3.08
C GLY A 145 -16.08 -39.45 4.51
N ASP A 146 -14.90 -38.87 4.73
CA ASP A 146 -14.50 -38.41 6.06
C ASP A 146 -15.26 -37.14 6.48
N ILE A 147 -15.99 -37.22 7.60
CA ILE A 147 -16.54 -36.04 8.27
C ILE A 147 -15.43 -35.46 9.14
N LEU A 148 -14.89 -34.29 8.75
CA LEU A 148 -13.91 -33.58 9.56
C LEU A 148 -14.58 -32.63 10.56
N PRO A 149 -14.59 -32.94 11.86
CA PRO A 149 -15.15 -32.06 12.86
C PRO A 149 -14.36 -30.76 12.95
N GLY A 150 -15.05 -29.65 13.22
CA GLY A 150 -14.44 -28.35 13.41
C GLY A 150 -14.08 -27.61 12.12
N VAL A 151 -14.33 -28.15 10.93
CA VAL A 151 -14.08 -27.49 9.64
C VAL A 151 -15.22 -26.53 9.27
N GLY A 152 -14.87 -25.36 8.75
CA GLY A 152 -15.79 -24.28 8.36
C GLY A 152 -15.75 -23.09 9.31
N ASN A 153 -16.33 -21.97 8.87
CA ASN A 153 -16.28 -20.71 9.62
C ASN A 153 -17.60 -20.30 10.26
N PHE A 154 -18.68 -21.08 10.07
CA PHE A 154 -19.97 -20.79 10.68
C PHE A 154 -19.85 -20.71 12.20
N GLY A 155 -20.34 -19.63 12.80
CA GLY A 155 -20.29 -19.42 14.26
C GLY A 155 -18.90 -19.12 14.83
N ARG A 156 -17.83 -19.10 14.03
CA ARG A 156 -16.50 -18.73 14.50
C ARG A 156 -16.42 -17.23 14.77
N ARG A 157 -15.63 -16.86 15.79
CA ARG A 157 -15.32 -15.47 16.12
C ARG A 157 -14.01 -15.07 15.46
N VAL A 158 -14.03 -13.98 14.69
CA VAL A 158 -12.83 -13.39 14.08
C VAL A 158 -12.48 -12.12 14.84
N GLY A 159 -11.31 -12.11 15.50
CA GLY A 159 -10.74 -10.93 16.15
C GLY A 159 -9.96 -10.09 15.15
N ILE A 160 -10.17 -8.77 15.15
CA ILE A 160 -9.46 -7.84 14.28
C ILE A 160 -8.68 -6.87 15.15
N VAL A 161 -7.35 -6.96 15.09
CA VAL A 161 -6.44 -6.07 15.81
C VAL A 161 -6.19 -4.82 14.95
N GLY A 162 -6.86 -3.73 15.32
CA GLY A 162 -6.75 -2.43 14.66
C GLY A 162 -7.86 -2.16 13.63
N ALA A 163 -8.68 -1.15 13.92
CA ALA A 163 -9.72 -0.66 13.01
C ALA A 163 -9.16 0.34 11.98
N SER A 164 -8.14 -0.09 11.22
CA SER A 164 -7.53 0.67 10.12
C SER A 164 -8.45 0.73 8.89
N ARG A 165 -8.00 1.36 7.79
CA ARG A 165 -8.73 1.32 6.51
C ARG A 165 -8.96 -0.13 6.05
N ILE A 166 -7.94 -0.98 6.13
CA ILE A 166 -8.04 -2.41 5.81
C ILE A 166 -8.96 -3.13 6.80
N GLY A 167 -8.73 -2.93 8.11
CA GLY A 167 -9.52 -3.61 9.15
C GLY A 167 -11.02 -3.30 9.05
N ARG A 168 -11.39 -2.06 8.74
CA ARG A 168 -12.79 -1.67 8.52
C ARG A 168 -13.40 -2.33 7.27
N ARG A 169 -12.65 -2.39 6.16
CA ARG A 169 -13.09 -3.12 4.96
C ARG A 169 -13.28 -4.61 5.24
N LEU A 170 -12.36 -5.22 6.00
CA LEU A 170 -12.51 -6.62 6.41
C LEU A 170 -13.74 -6.84 7.30
N ILE A 171 -14.02 -5.92 8.24
CA ILE A 171 -15.26 -5.97 9.04
C ILE A 171 -16.49 -5.93 8.12
N GLU A 172 -16.51 -5.03 7.12
CA GLU A 172 -17.60 -4.95 6.14
C GLU A 172 -17.77 -6.26 5.37
N LEU A 173 -16.68 -6.84 4.88
CA LEU A 173 -16.67 -8.11 4.14
C LEU A 173 -17.09 -9.32 4.98
N LEU A 174 -16.82 -9.31 6.30
CA LEU A 174 -17.21 -10.39 7.20
C LEU A 174 -18.69 -10.34 7.59
N ARG A 175 -19.38 -9.20 7.43
CA ARG A 175 -20.80 -9.04 7.84
C ARG A 175 -21.79 -9.99 7.15
N PRO A 176 -21.71 -10.23 5.82
CA PRO A 176 -22.60 -11.17 5.14
C PRO A 176 -22.21 -12.63 5.38
N SER A 177 -20.95 -12.88 5.74
CA SER A 177 -20.48 -14.23 6.04
C SER A 177 -21.03 -14.67 7.38
N THR A 178 -21.55 -15.89 7.48
CA THR A 178 -22.13 -16.49 8.69
C THR A 178 -21.09 -16.77 9.81
N CYS A 179 -19.90 -16.20 9.69
CA CYS A 179 -18.90 -16.10 10.76
C CYS A 179 -19.45 -15.12 11.81
N GLY A 180 -19.52 -15.53 13.07
CA GLY A 180 -20.11 -14.72 14.13
C GLY A 180 -19.52 -13.31 14.18
N ARG A 181 -20.40 -12.31 14.31
CA ARG A 181 -20.16 -10.85 14.42
C ARG A 181 -18.69 -10.50 14.72
N ALA A 182 -18.01 -9.89 13.76
CA ALA A 182 -16.69 -9.30 13.97
C ALA A 182 -16.75 -8.25 15.10
N TRP A 183 -15.91 -8.40 16.14
CA TRP A 183 -15.83 -7.45 17.25
C TRP A 183 -14.51 -6.68 17.16
N PRO A 184 -14.53 -5.34 17.10
CA PRO A 184 -13.31 -4.55 17.19
C PRO A 184 -12.81 -4.53 18.64
N THR A 185 -11.65 -5.14 18.91
CA THR A 185 -10.96 -4.97 20.19
C THR A 185 -10.14 -3.68 20.15
N ARG A 186 -10.42 -2.73 21.04
CA ARG A 186 -9.51 -1.61 21.33
C ARG A 186 -8.39 -2.14 22.21
N THR A 187 -7.16 -2.10 21.70
CA THR A 187 -5.93 -2.07 22.50
C THR A 187 -5.35 -0.68 22.40
#